data_AF-A0A099XM27-F1
#
_entry.id   AF-A0A099XM27-F1
#
_cell.length_a   1.000
_cell.length_b   1.000
_cell.length_c   1.000
_cell.angle_alpha   90.00
_cell.angle_beta   90.00
_cell.angle_gamma   90.00
#
_symmetry.space_group_name_H-M   'P 1'
#
loop_
_entity.id
_entity.type
_entity.pdbx_description
1 polymer ?
#
loop_
_entity_poly.entity_id
_entity_poly.type
_entity_poly.pdbx_seq_one_letter_code
_entity_poly.pdbx_strand_id
1 'polypeptide(L)'
;MNLILKNLSDNLRKVVNFGTHILKWDIEKKRNGRDKNVPSVFLRNSIELGDSVSILIEKSSIEPAKILIRSLMESTFSLLYMIEKDEQLRSHSFLICRLNKEIKYYKQFIKDEKISKNFVSKFIKQEPDFELENHCNPIEIERVIKAKESLLLEDNYKEANIEFQRTCNKSKKRNNNPNWYSLYDGPNNFENLCLYLNSTILYEFQYRKYSENVHPNSVMNGFVIAGKDKADILQIRNFKECKEVFYNGINLLIDVYREFIKMRLPEKQNDFDTWYLSYIPEFEKTDLETKFKYVE
;
A
#
# COMPACT_ATOMS: atom_id res chain seq x y z
N MET A 1 -14.23 26.94 -5.88
CA MET A 1 -14.04 25.47 -5.93
C MET A 1 -12.65 25.08 -6.45
N ASN A 2 -12.28 25.46 -7.69
CA ASN A 2 -10.95 25.15 -8.23
C ASN A 2 -9.78 25.65 -7.35
N LEU A 3 -9.92 26.85 -6.75
CA LEU A 3 -8.90 27.38 -5.84
C LEU A 3 -8.76 26.56 -4.54
N ILE A 4 -9.86 26.06 -3.99
CA ILE A 4 -9.87 25.22 -2.78
C ILE A 4 -9.15 23.90 -3.04
N LEU A 5 -9.54 23.19 -4.12
CA LEU A 5 -8.94 21.90 -4.48
C LEU A 5 -7.45 22.05 -4.82
N LYS A 6 -7.10 23.14 -5.50
CA LYS A 6 -5.71 23.47 -5.78
C LYS A 6 -4.91 23.71 -4.49
N ASN A 7 -5.43 24.50 -3.56
CA ASN A 7 -4.75 24.75 -2.28
C ASN A 7 -4.54 23.46 -1.47
N LEU A 8 -5.54 22.58 -1.39
CA LEU A 8 -5.41 21.27 -0.73
C LEU A 8 -4.37 20.39 -1.42
N SER A 9 -4.41 20.31 -2.76
CA SER A 9 -3.45 19.55 -3.56
C SER A 9 -2.01 20.07 -3.39
N ASP A 10 -1.81 21.37 -3.53
CA ASP A 10 -0.50 22.01 -3.41
C ASP A 10 0.09 21.85 -2.01
N ASN A 11 -0.75 21.86 -0.97
CA ASN A 11 -0.32 21.60 0.40
C ASN A 11 0.14 20.13 0.59
N LEU A 12 -0.61 19.15 0.09
CA LEU A 12 -0.19 17.73 0.10
C LEU A 12 1.09 17.51 -0.72
N ARG A 13 1.25 18.18 -1.86
CA ARG A 13 2.48 18.13 -2.67
C ARG A 13 3.72 18.58 -1.92
N LYS A 14 3.60 19.51 -0.97
CA LYS A 14 4.74 19.92 -0.13
C LYS A 14 5.21 18.79 0.78
N VAL A 15 4.28 18.02 1.35
CA VAL A 15 4.59 16.83 2.16
C VAL A 15 5.20 15.73 1.28
N VAL A 16 4.66 15.50 0.09
CA VAL A 16 5.24 14.57 -0.89
C VAL A 16 6.67 14.98 -1.25
N ASN A 17 6.89 16.26 -1.56
CA ASN A 17 8.19 16.80 -1.89
C ASN A 17 9.21 16.57 -0.76
N PHE A 18 8.84 16.85 0.49
CA PHE A 18 9.70 16.55 1.63
C PHE A 18 10.05 15.07 1.74
N GLY A 19 9.08 14.17 1.51
CA GLY A 19 9.33 12.73 1.45
C GLY A 19 10.42 12.34 0.45
N THR A 20 10.52 13.03 -0.69
CA THR A 20 11.59 12.77 -1.67
C THR A 20 12.99 13.07 -1.12
N HIS A 21 13.11 14.07 -0.23
CA HIS A 21 14.37 14.35 0.47
C HIS A 21 14.73 13.24 1.46
N ILE A 22 13.75 12.73 2.21
CA ILE A 22 13.97 11.58 3.13
C ILE A 22 14.45 10.35 2.35
N LEU A 23 13.78 10.04 1.24
CA LEU A 23 14.17 8.93 0.39
C LEU A 23 15.61 9.09 -0.14
N LYS A 24 15.96 10.30 -0.59
CA LYS A 24 17.32 10.62 -1.02
C LYS A 24 18.33 10.40 0.11
N TRP A 25 18.06 10.90 1.32
CA TRP A 25 18.96 10.74 2.47
C TRP A 25 19.21 9.26 2.82
N ASP A 26 18.18 8.41 2.78
CA ASP A 26 18.35 6.98 3.06
C ASP A 26 19.15 6.24 1.98
N ILE A 27 18.95 6.60 0.71
CA ILE A 27 19.73 6.03 -0.40
C ILE A 27 21.20 6.45 -0.31
N GLU A 28 21.48 7.72 0.00
CA GLU A 28 22.84 8.27 0.12
C GLU A 28 23.63 7.65 1.27
N LYS A 29 22.95 7.11 2.29
CA LYS A 29 23.57 6.39 3.41
C LYS A 29 24.25 5.09 2.97
N LYS A 30 24.00 4.58 1.75
CA LYS A 30 24.64 3.40 1.14
C LYS A 30 24.76 2.23 2.12
N ARG A 31 23.63 1.80 2.68
CA ARG A 31 23.60 0.70 3.66
C ARG A 31 24.17 -0.57 3.06
N ASN A 32 25.11 -1.19 3.76
CA ASN A 32 25.72 -2.44 3.35
C ASN A 32 24.74 -3.61 3.56
N GLY A 33 24.70 -4.53 2.60
CA GLY A 33 23.89 -5.75 2.66
C GLY A 33 22.85 -5.82 1.53
N ARG A 34 22.61 -7.02 1.04
CA ARG A 34 21.48 -7.29 0.13
C ARG A 34 20.19 -6.97 0.92
N ASP A 35 19.24 -6.31 0.28
CA ASP A 35 17.89 -6.02 0.81
C ASP A 35 17.69 -4.92 1.86
N LYS A 36 18.74 -4.20 2.29
CA LYS A 36 18.58 -3.07 3.23
C LYS A 36 17.79 -1.87 2.65
N ASN A 37 17.49 -1.91 1.35
CA ASN A 37 16.69 -0.92 0.64
C ASN A 37 15.19 -1.27 0.59
N VAL A 38 14.75 -2.43 1.10
CA VAL A 38 13.33 -2.80 1.11
C VAL A 38 12.49 -1.74 1.85
N PRO A 39 12.86 -1.24 3.06
CA PRO A 39 12.14 -0.14 3.69
C PRO A 39 12.08 1.13 2.82
N SER A 40 13.14 1.45 2.10
CA SER A 40 13.20 2.62 1.20
C SER A 40 12.22 2.49 0.02
N VAL A 41 12.02 1.27 -0.49
CA VAL A 41 11.02 0.99 -1.55
C VAL A 41 9.60 1.15 -1.02
N PHE A 42 9.32 0.72 0.21
CA PHE A 42 8.02 0.98 0.85
C PHE A 42 7.79 2.49 1.06
N LEU A 43 8.81 3.23 1.50
CA LEU A 43 8.73 4.68 1.65
C LEU A 43 8.44 5.35 0.30
N ARG A 44 9.17 4.97 -0.75
CA ARG A 44 8.93 5.43 -2.13
C ARG A 44 7.49 5.19 -2.56
N ASN A 45 6.96 3.99 -2.34
CA ASN A 45 5.57 3.66 -2.67
C ASN A 45 4.56 4.53 -1.91
N SER A 46 4.79 4.79 -0.62
CA SER A 46 3.94 5.72 0.15
C SER A 46 3.99 7.15 -0.41
N ILE A 47 5.17 7.65 -0.80
CA ILE A 47 5.32 8.97 -1.44
C ILE A 47 4.57 9.03 -2.77
N GLU A 48 4.68 8.01 -3.62
CA GLU A 48 3.98 7.93 -4.91
C GLU A 48 2.46 7.89 -4.77
N LEU A 49 1.96 7.16 -3.77
CA LEU A 49 0.53 7.13 -3.46
C LEU A 49 0.05 8.50 -2.96
N GLY A 50 0.84 9.17 -2.12
CA GLY A 50 0.59 10.55 -1.69
C GLY A 50 0.52 11.55 -2.86
N ASP A 51 1.47 11.46 -3.79
CA ASP A 51 1.50 12.29 -4.99
C ASP A 51 0.26 12.07 -5.86
N SER A 52 -0.09 10.80 -6.08
CA SER A 52 -1.28 10.40 -6.84
C SER A 52 -2.56 10.94 -6.20
N VAL A 53 -2.68 10.87 -4.88
CA VAL A 53 -3.80 11.47 -4.13
C VAL A 53 -3.87 12.99 -4.37
N SER A 54 -2.72 13.69 -4.35
CA SER A 54 -2.68 15.14 -4.60
C SER A 54 -3.24 15.50 -5.98
N ILE A 55 -2.91 14.72 -7.01
CA ILE A 55 -3.40 14.91 -8.38
C ILE A 55 -4.92 14.69 -8.44
N LEU A 56 -5.41 13.63 -7.79
CA LEU A 56 -6.84 13.31 -7.79
C LEU A 56 -7.68 14.36 -7.03
N ILE A 57 -7.18 14.87 -5.90
CA ILE A 57 -7.83 15.99 -5.17
C ILE A 57 -7.97 17.20 -6.10
N GLU A 58 -6.90 17.59 -6.80
CA GLU A 58 -6.92 18.75 -7.70
C GLU A 58 -8.00 18.63 -8.79
N LYS A 59 -8.25 17.40 -9.26
CA LYS A 59 -9.25 17.11 -10.30
C LYS A 59 -10.63 16.76 -9.77
N SER A 60 -10.88 16.90 -8.46
CA SER A 60 -12.13 16.53 -7.80
C SER A 60 -12.51 15.04 -8.00
N SER A 61 -11.50 14.18 -8.10
CA SER A 61 -11.67 12.73 -8.25
C SER A 61 -11.53 12.05 -6.89
N ILE A 62 -12.50 12.31 -6.02
CA ILE A 62 -12.39 11.97 -4.59
C ILE A 62 -12.60 10.48 -4.32
N GLU A 63 -13.55 9.82 -4.98
CA GLU A 63 -13.77 8.37 -4.78
C GLU A 63 -12.52 7.53 -5.14
N PRO A 64 -11.87 7.73 -6.30
CA PRO A 64 -10.62 7.03 -6.59
C PRO A 64 -9.49 7.37 -5.59
N ALA A 65 -9.45 8.62 -5.09
CA ALA A 65 -8.45 9.02 -4.12
C ALA A 65 -8.57 8.26 -2.79
N LYS A 66 -9.79 7.91 -2.35
CA LYS A 66 -10.01 7.07 -1.15
C LYS A 66 -9.39 5.68 -1.29
N ILE A 67 -9.44 5.09 -2.49
CA ILE A 67 -8.79 3.81 -2.78
C ILE A 67 -7.28 3.94 -2.60
N LEU A 68 -6.69 5.03 -3.10
CA LEU A 68 -5.26 5.29 -2.93
C LEU A 68 -4.88 5.56 -1.47
N ILE A 69 -5.73 6.25 -0.69
CA ILE A 69 -5.51 6.40 0.75
C ILE A 69 -5.49 5.04 1.45
N ARG A 70 -6.38 4.12 1.09
CA ARG A 70 -6.36 2.75 1.63
C ARG A 70 -5.01 2.07 1.32
N SER A 71 -4.56 2.11 0.07
CA SER A 71 -3.25 1.56 -0.31
C SER A 71 -2.10 2.25 0.42
N LEU A 72 -2.19 3.57 0.65
CA LEU A 72 -1.21 4.34 1.42
C LEU A 72 -1.16 3.85 2.87
N MET A 73 -2.31 3.60 3.50
CA MET A 73 -2.36 2.98 4.83
C MET A 73 -1.66 1.63 4.83
N GLU A 74 -2.02 0.72 3.92
CA GLU A 74 -1.42 -0.61 3.84
C GLU A 74 0.10 -0.55 3.69
N SER A 75 0.60 0.37 2.85
CA SER A 75 2.03 0.65 2.67
C SER A 75 2.68 1.21 3.93
N THR A 76 2.07 2.21 4.56
CA THR A 76 2.58 2.84 5.79
C THR A 76 2.66 1.86 6.94
N PHE A 77 1.59 1.13 7.27
CA PHE A 77 1.62 0.17 8.37
C PHE A 77 2.55 -1.01 8.10
N SER A 78 2.67 -1.42 6.83
CA SER A 78 3.68 -2.42 6.43
C SER A 78 5.10 -1.92 6.68
N LEU A 79 5.39 -0.66 6.35
CA LEU A 79 6.69 -0.03 6.58
C LEU A 79 6.97 0.13 8.08
N LEU A 80 6.02 0.65 8.84
CA LEU A 80 6.15 0.81 10.30
C LEU A 80 6.43 -0.52 10.97
N TYR A 81 5.68 -1.57 10.62
CA TYR A 81 5.99 -2.91 11.08
C TYR A 81 7.38 -3.34 10.62
N MET A 82 7.79 -3.10 9.38
CA MET A 82 9.11 -3.52 8.91
C MET A 82 10.26 -2.94 9.75
N ILE A 83 10.20 -1.65 10.12
CA ILE A 83 11.30 -0.93 10.78
C ILE A 83 11.25 -0.95 12.31
N GLU A 84 10.15 -1.40 12.91
CA GLU A 84 9.94 -1.32 14.38
C GLU A 84 10.83 -2.27 15.19
N LYS A 85 11.32 -3.38 14.62
CA LYS A 85 12.19 -4.37 15.29
C LYS A 85 13.33 -4.82 14.38
N ASP A 86 13.57 -6.12 14.27
CA ASP A 86 14.55 -6.68 13.36
C ASP A 86 14.14 -6.47 11.91
N GLU A 87 14.60 -5.33 11.38
CA GLU A 87 14.35 -4.89 10.02
C GLU A 87 14.86 -5.89 8.99
N GLN A 88 15.98 -6.55 9.26
CA GLN A 88 16.54 -7.52 8.32
C GLN A 88 15.64 -8.74 8.22
N LEU A 89 15.27 -9.31 9.37
CA LEU A 89 14.35 -10.44 9.43
C LEU A 89 13.01 -10.12 8.77
N ARG A 90 12.46 -8.94 9.04
CA ARG A 90 11.17 -8.49 8.48
C ARG A 90 11.27 -8.20 6.97
N SER A 91 12.39 -7.66 6.50
CA SER A 91 12.65 -7.47 5.06
C SER A 91 12.78 -8.81 4.35
N HIS A 92 13.50 -9.78 4.94
CA HIS A 92 13.57 -11.14 4.41
C HIS A 92 12.18 -11.79 4.37
N SER A 93 11.38 -11.64 5.43
CA SER A 93 10.01 -12.16 5.48
C SER A 93 9.15 -11.63 4.33
N PHE A 94 9.23 -10.33 4.06
CA PHE A 94 8.59 -9.71 2.89
C PHE A 94 9.05 -10.34 1.57
N LEU A 95 10.36 -10.43 1.36
CA LEU A 95 10.94 -10.97 0.12
C LEU A 95 10.57 -12.43 -0.10
N ILE A 96 10.63 -13.27 0.92
CA ILE A 96 10.28 -14.71 0.81
C ILE A 96 8.81 -14.91 0.48
N CYS A 97 7.90 -14.18 1.13
CA CYS A 97 6.48 -14.23 0.79
C CYS A 97 6.24 -13.76 -0.65
N ARG A 98 6.93 -12.70 -1.08
CA ARG A 98 6.84 -12.20 -2.46
C ARG A 98 7.35 -13.24 -3.47
N LEU A 99 8.55 -13.79 -3.25
CA LEU A 99 9.18 -14.78 -4.13
C LEU A 99 8.30 -16.04 -4.25
N ASN A 100 7.80 -16.58 -3.14
CA ASN A 100 6.91 -17.74 -3.15
C ASN A 100 5.59 -17.45 -3.88
N LYS A 101 5.02 -16.25 -3.71
CA LYS A 101 3.82 -15.81 -4.46
C LYS A 101 4.07 -15.77 -5.97
N GLU A 102 5.21 -15.19 -6.37
CA GLU A 102 5.61 -15.10 -7.78
C GLU A 102 5.88 -16.49 -8.37
N ILE A 103 6.63 -17.36 -7.69
CA ILE A 103 6.87 -18.75 -8.13
C ILE A 103 5.53 -19.46 -8.34
N LYS A 104 4.61 -19.36 -7.38
CA LYS A 104 3.28 -19.97 -7.49
C LYS A 104 2.48 -19.44 -8.68
N TYR A 105 2.54 -18.13 -8.92
CA TYR A 105 1.91 -17.49 -10.08
C TYR A 105 2.50 -18.03 -11.39
N TYR A 106 3.83 -18.07 -11.52
CA TYR A 106 4.48 -18.58 -12.73
C TYR A 106 4.23 -20.07 -12.96
N LYS A 107 4.21 -20.88 -11.90
CA LYS A 107 3.95 -22.32 -11.99
C LYS A 107 2.59 -22.63 -12.61
N GLN A 108 1.60 -21.73 -12.59
CA GLN A 108 0.28 -21.97 -13.21
C GLN A 108 0.31 -22.02 -14.75
N PHE A 109 1.41 -21.57 -15.37
CA PHE A 109 1.61 -21.55 -16.81
C PHE A 109 2.49 -22.69 -17.33
N ILE A 110 2.94 -23.61 -16.45
CA ILE A 110 3.75 -24.78 -16.83
C ILE A 110 2.85 -26.01 -16.88
N LYS A 111 2.65 -26.62 -18.06
CA LYS A 111 1.65 -27.69 -18.27
C LYS A 111 1.74 -28.85 -17.27
N ASP A 112 2.95 -29.25 -16.89
CA ASP A 112 3.19 -30.41 -16.01
C ASP A 112 3.04 -30.11 -14.50
N GLU A 113 2.88 -28.84 -14.12
CA GLU A 113 2.69 -28.44 -12.73
C GLU A 113 1.28 -28.77 -12.22
N LYS A 114 1.18 -29.25 -10.99
CA LYS A 114 -0.11 -29.63 -10.37
C LYS A 114 -1.08 -28.44 -10.31
N ILE A 115 -0.56 -27.24 -10.09
CA ILE A 115 -1.36 -26.01 -10.02
C ILE A 115 -1.91 -25.61 -11.40
N SER A 116 -1.15 -25.89 -12.47
CA SER A 116 -1.57 -25.63 -13.85
C SER A 116 -2.72 -26.51 -14.28
N LYS A 117 -2.81 -27.76 -13.79
CA LYS A 117 -3.95 -28.63 -14.12
C LYS A 117 -5.29 -27.95 -13.78
N ASN A 118 -5.37 -27.16 -12.71
CA ASN A 118 -6.58 -26.41 -12.36
C ASN A 118 -6.76 -25.11 -13.16
N PHE A 119 -5.67 -24.48 -13.58
CA PHE A 119 -5.70 -23.26 -14.39
C PHE A 119 -6.04 -23.60 -15.86
N VAL A 120 -5.21 -24.42 -16.48
CA VAL A 120 -5.33 -24.93 -17.85
C VAL A 120 -6.68 -25.64 -18.07
N SER A 121 -7.14 -26.50 -17.15
CA SER A 121 -8.44 -27.18 -17.33
C SER A 121 -9.66 -26.26 -17.22
N LYS A 122 -9.54 -25.10 -16.57
CA LYS A 122 -10.60 -24.09 -16.53
C LYS A 122 -10.61 -23.25 -17.80
N PHE A 123 -9.44 -22.83 -18.26
CA PHE A 123 -9.30 -21.99 -19.46
C PHE A 123 -9.59 -22.75 -20.75
N ILE A 124 -8.98 -23.93 -20.97
CA ILE A 124 -9.19 -24.73 -22.20
C ILE A 124 -10.67 -25.09 -22.42
N LYS A 125 -11.46 -25.25 -21.35
CA LYS A 125 -12.90 -25.54 -21.45
C LYS A 125 -13.75 -24.33 -21.85
N GLN A 126 -13.30 -23.12 -21.55
CA GLN A 126 -14.05 -21.87 -21.76
C GLN A 126 -13.58 -21.12 -23.00
N GLU A 127 -12.30 -21.26 -23.35
CA GLU A 127 -11.64 -20.60 -24.48
C GLU A 127 -10.84 -21.67 -25.26
N PRO A 128 -11.49 -22.44 -26.14
CA PRO A 128 -10.86 -23.54 -26.87
C PRO A 128 -9.75 -23.09 -27.83
N ASP A 129 -9.82 -21.83 -28.30
CA ASP A 129 -8.82 -21.22 -29.17
C ASP A 129 -7.65 -20.58 -28.39
N PHE A 130 -7.67 -20.64 -27.05
CA PHE A 130 -6.60 -20.07 -26.24
C PHE A 130 -5.34 -20.95 -26.27
N GLU A 131 -4.34 -20.49 -27.00
CA GLU A 131 -3.02 -21.10 -27.04
C GLU A 131 -2.06 -20.40 -26.07
N LEU A 132 -1.80 -21.04 -24.91
CA LEU A 132 -0.93 -20.48 -23.88
C LEU A 132 0.47 -20.08 -24.40
N GLU A 133 0.99 -20.84 -25.38
CA GLU A 133 2.31 -20.62 -25.98
C GLU A 133 2.40 -19.30 -26.76
N ASN A 134 1.27 -18.75 -27.24
CA ASN A 134 1.23 -17.45 -27.91
C ASN A 134 1.33 -16.27 -26.93
N HIS A 135 1.10 -16.52 -25.64
CA HIS A 135 1.06 -15.49 -24.60
C HIS A 135 2.17 -15.63 -23.56
N CYS A 136 2.84 -16.80 -23.51
CA CYS A 136 3.87 -17.11 -22.53
C CYS A 136 4.88 -18.08 -23.12
N ASN A 137 6.17 -17.74 -23.01
CA ASN A 137 7.27 -18.65 -23.34
C ASN A 137 7.58 -19.57 -22.15
N PRO A 138 7.27 -20.89 -22.19
CA PRO A 138 7.45 -21.78 -21.05
C PRO A 138 8.92 -21.89 -20.61
N ILE A 139 9.87 -21.84 -21.55
CA ILE A 139 11.31 -21.95 -21.26
C ILE A 139 11.78 -20.76 -20.43
N GLU A 140 11.31 -19.55 -20.77
CA GLU A 140 11.64 -18.34 -19.99
C GLU A 140 11.02 -18.39 -18.60
N ILE A 141 9.77 -18.85 -18.49
CA ILE A 141 9.07 -18.99 -17.20
C ILE A 141 9.81 -19.99 -16.31
N GLU A 142 10.23 -21.14 -16.83
CA GLU A 142 11.02 -22.11 -16.08
C GLU A 142 12.36 -21.53 -15.60
N ARG A 143 13.05 -20.75 -16.44
CA ARG A 143 14.29 -20.06 -16.03
C ARG A 143 14.04 -19.07 -14.90
N VAL A 144 12.95 -18.29 -14.98
CA VAL A 144 12.54 -17.35 -13.92
C VAL A 144 12.21 -18.10 -12.62
N ILE A 145 11.48 -19.22 -12.70
CA ILE A 145 11.17 -20.06 -11.54
C ILE A 145 12.47 -20.58 -10.90
N LYS A 146 13.36 -21.22 -11.68
CA LYS A 146 14.63 -21.78 -11.18
C LYS A 146 15.53 -20.73 -10.53
N ALA A 147 15.61 -19.53 -11.12
CA ALA A 147 16.37 -18.43 -10.55
C ALA A 147 15.81 -18.00 -9.18
N LYS A 148 14.49 -17.88 -9.06
CA LYS A 148 13.82 -17.53 -7.79
C LYS A 148 13.94 -18.64 -6.74
N GLU A 149 13.80 -19.91 -7.15
CA GLU A 149 13.99 -21.05 -6.25
C GLU A 149 15.44 -21.12 -5.74
N SER A 150 16.42 -20.78 -6.58
CA SER A 150 17.82 -20.70 -6.17
C SER A 150 18.06 -19.57 -5.15
N LEU A 151 17.43 -18.41 -5.34
CA LEU A 151 17.46 -17.32 -4.33
C LEU A 151 16.90 -17.78 -2.98
N LEU A 152 15.80 -18.54 -2.96
CA LEU A 152 15.20 -19.07 -1.71
C LEU A 152 16.12 -20.03 -0.94
N LEU A 153 17.17 -20.55 -1.59
CA LEU A 153 18.13 -21.48 -1.00
C LEU A 153 19.43 -20.81 -0.54
N GLU A 154 19.66 -19.53 -0.85
CA GLU A 154 20.83 -18.82 -0.32
C GLU A 154 20.78 -18.74 1.22
N ASP A 155 21.94 -18.80 1.87
CA ASP A 155 22.05 -18.88 3.33
C ASP A 155 21.31 -17.74 4.05
N ASN A 156 21.29 -16.54 3.47
CA ASN A 156 20.62 -15.36 4.03
C ASN A 156 19.09 -15.52 4.12
N TYR A 157 18.49 -16.39 3.31
CA TYR A 157 17.05 -16.54 3.16
C TYR A 157 16.53 -17.88 3.69
N LYS A 158 17.42 -18.84 3.92
CA LYS A 158 17.07 -20.21 4.31
C LYS A 158 16.18 -20.25 5.56
N GLU A 159 16.51 -19.49 6.59
CA GLU A 159 15.73 -19.44 7.83
C GLU A 159 14.33 -18.85 7.60
N ALA A 160 14.25 -17.71 6.91
CA ALA A 160 12.98 -17.07 6.56
C ALA A 160 12.11 -17.96 5.66
N ASN A 161 12.72 -18.76 4.78
CA ASN A 161 12.01 -19.73 3.95
C ASN A 161 11.47 -20.92 4.76
N ILE A 162 12.23 -21.45 5.72
CA ILE A 162 11.72 -22.48 6.66
C ILE A 162 10.53 -21.94 7.43
N GLU A 163 10.64 -20.71 7.93
CA GLU A 163 9.57 -20.03 8.66
C GLU A 163 8.32 -19.82 7.80
N PHE A 164 8.50 -19.42 6.53
CA PHE A 164 7.41 -19.32 5.56
C PHE A 164 6.65 -20.64 5.43
N GLN A 165 7.36 -21.76 5.26
CA GLN A 165 6.74 -23.09 5.16
C GLN A 165 6.02 -23.46 6.47
N ARG A 166 6.61 -23.18 7.64
CA ARG A 166 5.97 -23.40 8.94
C ARG A 166 4.64 -22.65 9.04
N THR A 167 4.64 -21.37 8.66
CA THR A 167 3.45 -20.51 8.69
C THR A 167 2.37 -21.00 7.73
N CYS A 168 2.76 -21.45 6.52
CA CYS A 168 1.85 -22.07 5.57
C CYS A 168 1.15 -23.30 6.14
N ASN A 169 1.89 -24.17 6.84
CA ASN A 169 1.36 -25.40 7.43
C ASN A 169 0.42 -25.17 8.61
N LYS A 170 0.59 -24.06 9.36
CA LYS A 170 -0.35 -23.67 10.44
C LYS A 170 -1.71 -23.21 9.89
N SER A 171 -1.73 -22.60 8.70
CA SER A 171 -2.96 -22.06 8.12
C SER A 171 -3.81 -23.15 7.49
N LYS A 172 -4.98 -23.44 8.07
CA LYS A 172 -5.99 -24.36 7.48
C LYS A 172 -6.64 -23.82 6.20
N LYS A 173 -6.32 -22.60 5.75
CA LYS A 173 -6.93 -21.99 4.56
C LYS A 173 -6.31 -22.57 3.29
N ARG A 174 -7.19 -22.87 2.33
CA ARG A 174 -6.93 -23.51 1.02
C ARG A 174 -5.94 -22.77 0.09
N ASN A 175 -5.37 -21.63 0.51
CA ASN A 175 -4.49 -20.80 -0.31
C ASN A 175 -3.23 -20.38 0.50
N ASN A 176 -2.21 -21.25 0.47
CA ASN A 176 -0.99 -21.26 1.28
C ASN A 176 0.00 -20.12 1.01
N ASN A 177 -0.45 -18.86 0.96
CA ASN A 177 0.48 -17.73 0.98
C ASN A 177 0.09 -16.78 2.12
N PRO A 178 0.72 -16.88 3.30
CA PRO A 178 0.44 -16.00 4.42
C PRO A 178 0.80 -14.55 4.08
N ASN A 179 0.22 -13.60 4.82
CA ASN A 179 0.74 -12.24 4.79
C ASN A 179 2.17 -12.25 5.34
N TRP A 180 3.05 -11.42 4.78
CA TRP A 180 4.47 -11.46 5.14
C TRP A 180 4.73 -11.11 6.60
N TYR A 181 3.92 -10.21 7.17
CA TYR A 181 3.96 -9.84 8.58
C TYR A 181 3.36 -10.93 9.50
N SER A 182 2.82 -12.03 8.95
CA SER A 182 2.35 -13.19 9.74
C SER A 182 3.46 -14.20 10.04
N LEU A 183 4.62 -14.10 9.38
CA LEU A 183 5.78 -14.93 9.70
C LEU A 183 6.24 -14.62 11.13
N TYR A 184 6.88 -15.61 11.77
CA TYR A 184 7.34 -15.57 13.15
C TYR A 184 6.19 -15.29 14.15
N ASP A 185 5.02 -15.87 13.86
CA ASP A 185 3.78 -15.71 14.64
C ASP A 185 3.35 -14.23 14.79
N GLY A 186 3.66 -13.41 13.79
CA GLY A 186 3.21 -12.02 13.70
C GLY A 186 1.72 -11.87 13.34
N PRO A 187 1.25 -10.64 13.10
CA PRO A 187 -0.15 -10.37 12.80
C PRO A 187 -0.70 -11.19 11.62
N ASN A 188 -1.92 -11.72 11.73
CA ASN A 188 -2.48 -12.64 10.72
C ASN A 188 -3.13 -11.93 9.52
N ASN A 189 -3.56 -10.69 9.70
CA ASN A 189 -4.25 -9.87 8.72
C ASN A 189 -3.98 -8.39 9.02
N PHE A 190 -4.50 -7.51 8.17
CA PHE A 190 -4.27 -6.08 8.29
C PHE A 190 -4.87 -5.48 9.58
N GLU A 191 -6.02 -5.97 10.04
CA GLU A 191 -6.63 -5.58 11.31
C GLU A 191 -5.71 -5.85 12.50
N ASN A 192 -5.19 -7.08 12.59
CA ASN A 192 -4.24 -7.47 13.62
C ASN A 192 -2.95 -6.67 13.52
N LEU A 193 -2.53 -6.27 12.31
CA LEU A 193 -1.35 -5.43 12.11
C LEU A 193 -1.58 -4.02 12.67
N CYS A 194 -2.74 -3.42 12.40
CA CYS A 194 -3.12 -2.14 12.99
C CYS A 194 -3.25 -2.24 14.51
N LEU A 195 -3.85 -3.32 15.04
CA LEU A 195 -3.94 -3.56 16.47
C LEU A 195 -2.55 -3.65 17.11
N TYR A 196 -1.64 -4.41 16.48
CA TYR A 196 -0.25 -4.54 16.93
C TYR A 196 0.48 -3.19 16.98
N LEU A 197 0.22 -2.31 16.01
CA LEU A 197 0.78 -0.96 15.94
C LEU A 197 -0.07 0.09 16.69
N ASN A 198 -0.94 -0.32 17.60
CA ASN A 198 -1.83 0.54 18.41
C ASN A 198 -2.66 1.54 17.59
N SER A 199 -3.05 1.15 16.38
CA SER A 199 -3.73 2.00 15.39
C SER A 199 -5.12 1.49 15.01
N THR A 200 -5.80 0.83 15.96
CA THR A 200 -7.14 0.27 15.79
C THR A 200 -8.17 1.31 15.35
N ILE A 201 -8.08 2.54 15.87
CA ILE A 201 -9.00 3.63 15.50
C ILE A 201 -8.88 3.96 14.00
N LEU A 202 -7.66 4.03 13.47
CA LEU A 202 -7.44 4.27 12.04
C LEU A 202 -7.98 3.11 11.20
N TYR A 203 -7.83 1.87 11.67
CA TYR A 203 -8.45 0.73 10.98
C TYR A 203 -9.98 0.84 10.92
N GLU A 204 -10.62 1.09 12.07
CA GLU A 204 -12.09 1.12 12.19
C GLU A 204 -12.72 2.27 11.42
N PHE A 205 -12.20 3.50 11.59
CA PHE A 205 -12.86 4.70 11.08
C PHE A 205 -12.38 5.12 9.68
N GLN A 206 -11.17 4.75 9.28
CA GLN A 206 -10.59 5.16 8.00
C GLN A 206 -10.48 3.98 7.03
N TYR A 207 -9.79 2.91 7.43
CA TYR A 207 -9.56 1.79 6.52
C TYR A 207 -10.85 1.07 6.14
N ARG A 208 -11.71 0.75 7.11
CA ARG A 208 -12.99 0.06 6.85
C ARG A 208 -13.90 0.90 5.97
N LYS A 209 -14.06 2.20 6.28
CA LYS A 209 -14.83 3.16 5.47
C LYS A 209 -14.37 3.19 4.00
N TYR A 210 -13.06 3.24 3.74
CA TYR A 210 -12.56 3.28 2.36
C TYR A 210 -12.55 1.93 1.67
N SER A 211 -12.49 0.84 2.43
CA SER A 211 -12.62 -0.52 1.90
C SER A 211 -13.99 -0.80 1.31
N GLU A 212 -15.04 -0.24 1.90
CA GLU A 212 -16.39 -0.34 1.36
C GLU A 212 -16.46 0.27 -0.05
N ASN A 213 -15.83 1.41 -0.30
CA ASN A 213 -15.87 2.09 -1.62
C ASN A 213 -15.26 1.28 -2.79
N VAL A 214 -14.52 0.20 -2.51
CA VAL A 214 -13.94 -0.68 -3.55
C VAL A 214 -14.95 -1.71 -4.06
N HIS A 215 -16.02 -1.99 -3.31
CA HIS A 215 -16.99 -3.02 -3.67
C HIS A 215 -18.12 -2.49 -4.56
N PRO A 216 -18.59 -3.25 -5.58
CA PRO A 216 -19.69 -2.81 -6.46
C PRO A 216 -21.00 -2.50 -5.74
N ASN A 217 -21.25 -3.10 -4.58
CA ASN A 217 -22.46 -2.83 -3.77
C ASN A 217 -22.51 -1.37 -3.28
N SER A 218 -21.37 -0.69 -3.29
CA SER A 218 -21.19 0.70 -2.84
C SER A 218 -21.58 1.71 -3.92
N VAL A 219 -21.91 1.25 -5.13
CA VAL A 219 -22.45 2.11 -6.21
C VAL A 219 -23.74 2.81 -5.76
N MET A 220 -24.50 2.20 -4.86
CA MET A 220 -25.70 2.82 -4.29
C MET A 220 -25.42 4.08 -3.47
N ASN A 221 -24.17 4.29 -2.99
CA ASN A 221 -23.76 5.53 -2.33
C ASN A 221 -23.77 6.74 -3.28
N GLY A 222 -23.87 6.50 -4.59
CA GLY A 222 -24.04 7.53 -5.61
C GLY A 222 -25.43 8.16 -5.64
N PHE A 223 -26.42 7.67 -4.88
CA PHE A 223 -27.75 8.28 -4.82
C PHE A 223 -27.87 9.28 -3.66
N VAL A 224 -28.55 10.39 -3.90
CA VAL A 224 -28.97 11.34 -2.85
C VAL A 224 -30.48 11.48 -2.88
N ILE A 225 -31.10 11.50 -1.70
CA ILE A 225 -32.51 11.85 -1.56
C ILE A 225 -32.63 13.37 -1.68
N ALA A 226 -33.16 13.84 -2.80
CA ALA A 226 -33.36 15.25 -3.14
C ALA A 226 -34.77 15.74 -2.74
N GLY A 227 -35.28 15.27 -1.59
CA GLY A 227 -36.60 15.62 -1.03
C GLY A 227 -37.58 14.45 -0.95
N LYS A 228 -38.83 14.75 -0.54
CA LYS A 228 -39.94 13.78 -0.51
C LYS A 228 -40.19 13.32 -1.95
N ASP A 229 -39.92 12.04 -2.22
CA ASP A 229 -40.16 11.36 -3.50
C ASP A 229 -39.22 11.74 -4.67
N LYS A 230 -38.03 12.29 -4.40
CA LYS A 230 -37.01 12.53 -5.44
C LYS A 230 -35.66 11.94 -5.05
N ALA A 231 -35.08 11.14 -5.94
CA ALA A 231 -33.69 10.71 -5.86
C ALA A 231 -32.91 11.35 -7.01
N ASP A 232 -31.69 11.78 -6.72
CA ASP A 232 -30.74 12.29 -7.71
C ASP A 232 -29.43 11.52 -7.62
N ILE A 233 -28.62 11.57 -8.67
CA ILE A 233 -27.32 10.91 -8.74
C ILE A 233 -26.24 11.95 -8.44
N LEU A 234 -25.34 11.63 -7.51
CA LEU A 234 -24.16 12.42 -7.21
C LEU A 234 -23.33 12.63 -8.47
N GLN A 235 -22.88 13.87 -8.65
CA GLN A 235 -21.95 14.20 -9.72
C GLN A 235 -20.65 13.40 -9.56
N ILE A 236 -20.11 12.90 -10.67
CA ILE A 236 -18.85 12.14 -10.70
C ILE A 236 -17.70 12.93 -10.05
N ARG A 237 -17.69 14.26 -10.22
CA ARG A 237 -16.68 15.17 -9.65
C ARG A 237 -17.14 15.83 -8.34
N ASN A 238 -17.75 15.06 -7.45
CA ASN A 238 -18.15 15.53 -6.14
C ASN A 238 -16.94 15.72 -5.21
N PHE A 239 -16.77 16.94 -4.67
CA PHE A 239 -15.67 17.29 -3.78
C PHE A 239 -16.02 17.19 -2.28
N LYS A 240 -17.22 16.71 -1.91
CA LYS A 240 -17.73 16.72 -0.51
C LYS A 240 -16.72 16.19 0.52
N GLU A 241 -16.03 15.10 0.19
CA GLU A 241 -15.07 14.44 1.09
C GLU A 241 -13.60 14.77 0.80
N CYS A 242 -13.32 15.79 -0.04
CA CYS A 242 -11.94 16.13 -0.41
C CYS A 242 -11.07 16.50 0.79
N LYS A 243 -11.64 17.15 1.82
CA LYS A 243 -10.92 17.49 3.06
C LYS A 243 -10.52 16.26 3.85
N GLU A 244 -11.41 15.28 3.96
CA GLU A 244 -11.11 14.05 4.69
C GLU A 244 -9.97 13.29 4.01
N VAL A 245 -10.03 13.15 2.68
CA VAL A 245 -8.95 12.53 1.89
C VAL A 245 -7.64 13.31 2.05
N PHE A 246 -7.69 14.64 2.00
CA PHE A 246 -6.53 15.51 2.23
C PHE A 246 -5.90 15.26 3.60
N TYR A 247 -6.68 15.35 4.68
CA TYR A 247 -6.18 15.14 6.05
C TYR A 247 -5.57 13.76 6.24
N ASN A 248 -6.23 12.74 5.72
CA ASN A 248 -5.76 11.37 5.81
C ASN A 248 -4.45 11.17 5.03
N GLY A 249 -4.30 11.78 3.86
CA GLY A 249 -3.06 11.76 3.10
C GLY A 249 -1.90 12.43 3.84
N ILE A 250 -2.13 13.64 4.38
CA ILE A 250 -1.13 14.37 5.16
C ILE A 250 -0.71 13.57 6.39
N ASN A 251 -1.65 13.14 7.23
CA ASN A 251 -1.34 12.49 8.50
C ASN A 251 -0.56 11.19 8.29
N LEU A 252 -0.99 10.33 7.36
CA LEU A 252 -0.29 9.08 7.06
C LEU A 252 1.15 9.30 6.58
N LEU A 253 1.38 10.33 5.75
CA LEU A 253 2.73 10.65 5.26
C LEU A 253 3.60 11.24 6.37
N ILE A 254 3.08 12.19 7.15
CA ILE A 254 3.83 12.79 8.26
C ILE A 254 4.20 11.73 9.30
N ASP A 255 3.27 10.84 9.65
CA ASP A 255 3.52 9.79 10.63
C ASP A 255 4.57 8.78 10.12
N VAL A 256 4.49 8.37 8.86
CA VAL A 256 5.50 7.45 8.30
C VAL A 256 6.87 8.11 8.21
N TYR A 257 6.94 9.41 7.87
CA TYR A 257 8.20 10.15 7.82
C TYR A 257 8.82 10.27 9.21
N ARG A 258 8.03 10.62 10.22
CA ARG A 258 8.49 10.76 11.61
C ARG A 258 9.13 9.46 12.10
N GLU A 259 8.42 8.33 11.97
CA GLU A 259 8.95 7.04 12.44
C GLU A 259 10.09 6.54 11.57
N PHE A 260 10.05 6.75 10.25
CA PHE A 260 11.16 6.37 9.37
C PHE A 260 12.45 7.13 9.70
N ILE A 261 12.37 8.44 9.91
CA ILE A 261 13.52 9.26 10.31
C ILE A 261 14.03 8.82 11.66
N LYS A 262 13.16 8.71 12.67
CA LYS A 262 13.53 8.26 14.00
C LYS A 262 14.27 6.92 14.01
N MET A 263 13.80 5.94 13.24
CA MET A 263 14.36 4.59 13.24
C MET A 263 15.57 4.43 12.31
N ARG A 264 15.60 5.13 11.17
CA ARG A 264 16.62 4.90 10.12
C ARG A 264 17.57 6.09 9.93
N LEU A 265 17.11 7.32 10.10
CA LEU A 265 17.86 8.55 9.86
C LEU A 265 17.81 9.50 11.07
N PRO A 266 18.15 9.07 12.29
CA PRO A 266 18.04 9.92 13.48
C PRO A 266 18.89 11.21 13.35
N GLU A 267 19.97 11.18 12.57
CA GLU A 267 20.77 12.35 12.24
C GLU A 267 20.02 13.43 11.44
N LYS A 268 18.87 13.09 10.84
CA LYS A 268 17.98 13.97 10.08
C LYS A 268 16.76 14.46 10.87
N GLN A 269 16.70 14.18 12.17
CA GLN A 269 15.59 14.63 13.02
C GLN A 269 15.46 16.16 13.02
N ASN A 270 16.56 16.89 13.17
CA ASN A 270 16.54 18.36 13.17
C ASN A 270 16.08 18.94 11.83
N ASP A 271 16.47 18.32 10.71
CA ASP A 271 16.04 18.72 9.37
C ASP A 271 14.51 18.55 9.22
N PHE A 272 13.96 17.44 9.74
CA PHE A 272 12.51 17.21 9.77
C PHE A 272 11.77 18.17 10.69
N ASP A 273 12.23 18.37 11.92
CA ASP A 273 11.57 19.26 12.87
C ASP A 273 11.54 20.70 12.35
N THR A 274 12.64 21.16 11.77
CA THR A 274 12.72 22.50 11.14
C THR A 274 11.72 22.64 9.99
N TRP A 275 11.68 21.66 9.09
CA TRP A 275 10.72 21.66 8.00
C TRP A 275 9.28 21.60 8.51
N TYR A 276 8.98 20.70 9.45
CA TYR A 276 7.63 20.50 9.98
C TYR A 276 7.11 21.76 10.67
N LEU A 277 7.94 22.43 11.47
CA LEU A 277 7.60 23.72 12.10
C LEU A 277 7.33 24.81 11.07
N SER A 278 8.06 24.83 9.94
CA SER A 278 7.78 25.77 8.84
C SER A 278 6.50 25.43 8.06
N TYR A 279 6.14 24.15 8.01
CA TYR A 279 4.99 23.64 7.27
C TYR A 279 3.66 23.83 8.04
N ILE A 280 3.67 23.72 9.38
CA ILE A 280 2.45 23.85 10.21
C ILE A 280 1.65 25.13 9.90
N PRO A 281 2.24 26.35 9.87
CA PRO A 281 1.48 27.56 9.55
C PRO A 281 0.82 27.52 8.17
N GLU A 282 1.44 26.86 7.19
CA GLU A 282 0.89 26.72 5.84
C GLU A 282 -0.29 25.75 5.80
N PHE A 283 -0.19 24.65 6.54
CA PHE A 283 -1.28 23.71 6.75
C PHE A 283 -2.47 24.37 7.46
N GLU A 284 -2.24 25.09 8.56
CA GLU A 284 -3.28 25.80 9.31
C GLU A 284 -3.97 26.85 8.44
N LYS A 285 -3.19 27.63 7.67
CA LYS A 285 -3.73 28.57 6.69
C LYS A 285 -4.62 27.86 5.66
N THR A 286 -4.16 26.73 5.13
CA THR A 286 -4.91 25.94 4.16
C THR A 286 -6.21 25.41 4.76
N ASP A 287 -6.20 24.90 6.00
CA ASP A 287 -7.44 24.47 6.64
C ASP A 287 -8.44 25.62 6.79
N LEU A 288 -7.97 26.75 7.32
CA LEU A 288 -8.79 27.94 7.55
C LEU A 288 -9.44 28.45 6.25
N GLU A 289 -8.67 28.58 5.18
CA GLU A 289 -9.13 29.06 3.88
C GLU A 289 -10.08 28.09 3.18
N THR A 290 -10.01 26.80 3.53
CA THR A 290 -10.82 25.76 2.89
C THR A 290 -12.02 25.35 3.72
N LYS A 291 -12.23 25.91 4.94
CA LYS A 291 -13.38 25.60 5.80
C LYS A 291 -14.69 25.70 5.02
N PHE A 292 -15.36 24.57 4.84
CA PHE A 292 -16.72 24.54 4.30
C PHE A 292 -17.64 25.19 5.33
N LYS A 293 -18.18 26.36 5.01
CA LYS A 293 -19.43 26.79 5.64
C LYS A 293 -20.51 25.91 5.03
N TYR A 294 -20.96 24.91 5.79
CA TYR A 294 -22.25 24.29 5.51
C TYR A 294 -23.27 25.41 5.68
N VAL A 295 -23.72 25.98 4.57
CA VAL A 295 -24.95 26.76 4.58
C VAL A 295 -26.03 25.70 4.64
N GLU A 296 -26.69 25.60 5.79
CA GLU A 296 -27.91 24.79 5.96
C GLU A 296 -28.98 25.19 4.96
#